data_AF-A0AAU5ZQS4-F1
#
_entry.id   AF-A0AAU5ZQS4-F1
#
_cell.length_a   1.000
_cell.length_b   1.000
_cell.length_c   1.000
_cell.angle_alpha   90.00
_cell.angle_beta   90.00
_cell.angle_gamma   90.00
#
_symmetry.space_group_name_H-M   'P 1'
#
loop_
_entity.id
_entity.type
_entity.pdbx_description
1 polymer ?
#
loop_
_entity_poly.entity_id
_entity_poly.type
_entity_poly.pdbx_seq_one_letter_code
_entity_poly.pdbx_strand_id
1 'polypeptide(L)'
;MGSLPEYGRKEVPGHLHHLRTTTELKAQRLKPADGQQPVTLLRVYRRGHGWGEFPLYDPAQAAQMRPLSAKQQAAMKARRTCPNCNVVRRYVAYRVCQECAVKEQQECMELQSRTYWRCCRVSVTPGPQGRDGRCEPCWLQWVIQRQFEGERFAVWSRACPGRYCQKVTATDAEVSAERAARPWRGPRWCPPCAERDERERAEQLRADQEARGHAREARRDEVASLIEWARAVLTDPDTVVLDAVIRGEACLTSGSVSANARGRITRSGTVSPTRRAVFRK
;
A
#
# COMPACT_ATOMS: atom_id res chain seq x y z
N MET A 1 -27.87 34.51 15.16
CA MET A 1 -28.11 33.07 15.03
C MET A 1 -27.50 32.40 16.24
N GLY A 2 -28.30 31.80 17.13
CA GLY A 2 -27.76 31.10 18.29
C GLY A 2 -27.05 29.82 17.87
N SER A 3 -25.86 29.56 18.39
CA SER A 3 -25.17 28.29 18.21
C SER A 3 -25.96 27.17 18.88
N LEU A 4 -26.23 26.09 18.16
CA LEU A 4 -26.87 24.91 18.75
C LEU A 4 -25.92 24.30 19.80
N PRO A 5 -26.45 23.81 20.93
CA PRO A 5 -25.63 23.14 21.92
C PRO A 5 -25.01 21.87 21.32
N GLU A 6 -23.75 21.61 21.65
CA GLU A 6 -22.99 20.44 21.23
C GLU A 6 -22.70 19.53 22.44
N TYR A 7 -22.90 18.22 22.28
CA TYR A 7 -22.61 17.25 23.33
C TYR A 7 -21.76 16.09 22.82
N GLY A 8 -20.84 15.61 23.66
CA GLY A 8 -20.21 14.30 23.46
C GLY A 8 -21.20 13.15 23.69
N ARG A 9 -20.89 11.96 23.15
CA ARG A 9 -21.79 10.79 23.21
C ARG A 9 -22.20 10.35 24.63
N LYS A 10 -21.35 10.58 25.63
CA LYS A 10 -21.61 10.27 27.05
C LYS A 10 -22.12 11.47 27.86
N GLU A 11 -22.18 12.64 27.24
CA GLU A 11 -22.49 13.92 27.90
C GLU A 11 -23.90 14.43 27.57
N VAL A 12 -24.65 13.70 26.73
CA VAL A 12 -26.02 14.06 26.39
C VAL A 12 -26.88 14.02 27.67
N PRO A 13 -27.51 15.14 28.07
CA PRO A 13 -28.40 15.18 29.22
C PRO A 13 -29.55 14.18 29.09
N GLY A 14 -29.97 13.56 30.20
CA GLY A 14 -31.00 12.51 30.21
C GLY A 14 -32.32 12.91 29.52
N HIS A 15 -32.74 14.16 29.69
CA HIS A 15 -33.95 14.68 29.04
C HIS A 15 -33.83 14.78 27.51
N LEU A 16 -32.62 14.76 26.93
CA LEU A 16 -32.37 14.75 25.48
C LEU A 16 -32.10 13.34 24.92
N HIS A 17 -32.14 12.29 25.76
CA HIS A 17 -31.91 10.90 25.31
C HIS A 17 -32.99 10.38 24.37
N HIS A 18 -34.15 11.03 24.30
CA HIS A 18 -35.21 10.72 23.34
C HIS A 18 -34.87 11.19 21.92
N LEU A 19 -33.97 12.17 21.76
CA LEU A 19 -33.57 12.66 20.46
C LEU A 19 -32.81 11.58 19.68
N ARG A 20 -32.91 11.64 18.36
CA ARG A 20 -32.36 10.65 17.44
C ARG A 20 -31.58 11.32 16.32
N THR A 21 -30.47 10.71 15.93
CA THR A 21 -29.77 11.09 14.69
C THR A 21 -30.63 10.77 13.47
N THR A 22 -30.33 11.39 12.32
CA THR A 22 -30.99 11.04 11.04
C THR A 22 -30.89 9.55 10.69
N THR A 23 -29.79 8.88 11.07
CA THR A 23 -29.62 7.44 10.85
C THR A 23 -30.56 6.61 11.72
N GLU A 24 -30.73 6.99 12.99
CA GLU A 24 -31.63 6.32 13.92
C GLU A 24 -33.10 6.56 13.56
N LEU A 25 -33.47 7.78 13.14
CA LEU A 25 -34.80 8.07 12.59
C LEU A 25 -35.11 7.19 11.37
N LYS A 26 -34.17 7.08 10.43
CA LYS A 26 -34.32 6.23 9.23
C LYS A 26 -34.52 4.76 9.59
N ALA A 27 -33.87 4.27 10.65
CA ALA A 27 -34.06 2.90 11.13
C ALA A 27 -35.50 2.64 11.59
N GLN A 28 -36.18 3.67 12.12
CA GLN A 28 -37.58 3.65 12.54
C GLN A 28 -38.56 4.05 11.43
N ARG A 29 -38.11 4.18 10.17
CA ARG A 29 -38.93 4.69 9.03
C ARG A 29 -39.44 6.12 9.24
N LEU A 30 -38.69 6.96 9.95
CA LEU A 30 -38.95 8.38 10.13
C LEU A 30 -37.93 9.22 9.36
N LYS A 31 -38.34 10.39 8.87
CA LYS A 31 -37.46 11.45 8.36
C LYS A 31 -37.74 12.74 9.15
N PRO A 32 -36.78 13.65 9.29
CA PRO A 32 -37.09 14.99 9.79
C PRO A 32 -38.25 15.58 8.97
N ALA A 33 -39.22 16.20 9.62
CA ALA A 33 -40.30 16.88 8.93
C ALA A 33 -39.74 18.04 8.09
N ASP A 34 -40.45 18.42 7.02
CA ASP A 34 -39.99 19.49 6.15
C ASP A 34 -39.94 20.80 6.96
N GLY A 35 -38.74 21.37 7.13
CA GLY A 35 -38.50 22.54 7.96
C GLY A 35 -38.09 22.27 9.42
N GLN A 36 -38.04 21.01 9.86
CA GLN A 36 -37.62 20.67 11.23
C GLN A 36 -36.14 21.03 11.46
N GLN A 37 -35.89 21.91 12.42
CA GLN A 37 -34.53 22.28 12.84
C GLN A 37 -33.96 21.24 13.82
N PRO A 38 -32.65 20.95 13.77
CA PRO A 38 -32.01 20.10 14.77
C PRO A 38 -32.04 20.79 16.14
N VAL A 39 -32.32 20.01 17.18
CA VAL A 39 -32.39 20.52 18.57
C VAL A 39 -30.99 20.71 19.15
N THR A 40 -30.06 19.83 18.78
CA THR A 40 -28.68 19.81 19.26
C THR A 40 -27.78 19.02 18.31
N LEU A 41 -26.46 19.13 18.49
CA LEU A 41 -25.45 18.41 17.73
C LEU A 41 -24.74 17.39 18.63
N LEU A 42 -24.57 16.18 18.12
CA LEU A 42 -23.81 15.11 18.75
C LEU A 42 -22.41 15.03 18.13
N ARG A 43 -21.37 15.24 18.94
CA ARG A 43 -19.98 15.16 18.48
C ARG A 43 -19.43 13.75 18.70
N VAL A 44 -19.09 13.06 17.62
CA VAL A 44 -18.60 11.66 17.65
C VAL A 44 -17.32 11.53 16.83
N TYR A 45 -16.30 10.92 17.42
CA TYR A 45 -15.10 10.54 16.71
C TYR A 45 -15.33 9.28 15.87
N ARG A 46 -15.07 9.37 14.56
CA ARG A 46 -15.09 8.23 13.64
C ARG A 46 -13.66 7.89 13.23
N ARG A 47 -13.25 6.65 13.51
CA ARG A 47 -11.95 6.13 13.09
C ARG A 47 -11.78 6.32 11.58
N GLY A 48 -10.72 7.04 11.17
CA GLY A 48 -10.42 7.36 9.77
C GLY A 48 -11.07 8.62 9.20
N HIS A 49 -12.03 9.24 9.90
CA HIS A 49 -12.72 10.46 9.45
C HIS A 49 -12.63 11.63 10.44
N GLY A 50 -12.03 11.42 11.62
CA GLY A 50 -11.87 12.47 12.63
C GLY A 50 -13.14 12.72 13.45
N TRP A 51 -13.22 13.89 14.07
CA TRP A 51 -14.41 14.36 14.79
C TRP A 51 -15.47 14.81 13.80
N GLY A 52 -16.69 14.28 13.94
CA GLY A 52 -17.86 14.70 13.17
C GLY A 52 -19.00 15.13 14.07
N GLU A 53 -19.79 16.09 13.60
CA GLU A 53 -21.03 16.56 14.21
C GLU A 53 -22.24 15.89 13.55
N PHE A 54 -23.17 15.40 14.38
CA PHE A 54 -24.36 14.70 13.94
C PHE A 54 -25.60 15.38 14.51
N PRO A 55 -26.47 15.99 13.68
CA PRO A 55 -27.68 16.64 14.17
C PRO A 55 -28.64 15.63 14.79
N LEU A 56 -29.16 16.00 15.97
CA LEU A 56 -30.19 15.27 16.70
C LEU A 56 -31.55 15.97 16.53
N TYR A 57 -32.56 15.16 16.24
CA TYR A 57 -33.92 15.59 15.96
C TYR A 57 -34.88 14.95 16.95
N ASP A 58 -35.99 15.64 17.22
CA ASP A 58 -37.10 15.11 18.01
C ASP A 58 -37.93 14.13 17.15
N PRO A 59 -38.02 12.83 17.53
CA PRO A 59 -38.82 11.85 16.81
C PRO A 59 -40.33 12.16 16.84
N ALA A 60 -40.84 12.90 17.83
CA ALA A 60 -42.26 13.25 17.91
C ALA A 60 -42.70 14.22 16.80
N GLN A 61 -41.77 15.04 16.31
CA GLN A 61 -41.98 15.97 15.20
C GLN A 61 -41.54 15.39 13.84
N ALA A 62 -41.01 14.17 13.82
CA ALA A 62 -40.53 13.55 12.60
C ALA A 62 -41.70 13.05 11.73
N ALA A 63 -41.57 13.19 10.42
CA ALA A 63 -42.55 12.70 9.47
C ALA A 63 -42.30 11.22 9.12
N GLN A 64 -43.37 10.44 8.96
CA GLN A 64 -43.27 9.06 8.51
C GLN A 64 -42.77 9.00 7.06
N MET A 65 -41.78 8.14 6.79
CA MET A 65 -41.29 7.92 5.44
C MET A 65 -42.33 7.13 4.63
N ARG A 66 -42.49 7.51 3.36
CA ARG A 66 -43.26 6.70 2.40
C ARG A 66 -42.68 5.28 2.32
N PRO A 67 -43.51 4.22 2.24
CA PRO A 67 -43.01 2.87 2.00
C PRO A 67 -42.19 2.81 0.70
N LEU A 68 -41.17 1.95 0.68
CA LEU A 68 -40.35 1.74 -0.51
C LEU A 68 -41.22 1.16 -1.63
N SER A 69 -40.99 1.59 -2.87
CA SER A 69 -41.67 1.00 -4.02
C SER A 69 -41.27 -0.46 -4.20
N ALA A 70 -42.12 -1.27 -4.85
CA ALA A 70 -41.83 -2.69 -5.09
C ALA A 70 -40.47 -2.90 -5.79
N LYS A 71 -40.14 -2.04 -6.76
CA LYS A 71 -38.83 -2.04 -7.45
C LYS A 71 -37.66 -1.77 -6.49
N GLN A 72 -37.81 -0.82 -5.58
CA GLN A 72 -36.79 -0.52 -4.56
C GLN A 72 -36.65 -1.66 -3.55
N GLN A 73 -37.77 -2.28 -3.14
CA GLN A 73 -37.74 -3.45 -2.25
C GLN A 73 -37.04 -4.63 -2.91
N ALA A 74 -37.32 -4.91 -4.18
CA ALA A 74 -36.65 -5.95 -4.96
C ALA A 74 -35.14 -5.67 -5.11
N ALA A 75 -34.76 -4.43 -5.43
CA ALA A 75 -33.36 -4.02 -5.51
C ALA A 75 -32.63 -4.13 -4.15
N MET A 76 -33.29 -3.75 -3.06
CA MET A 76 -32.73 -3.87 -1.71
C MET A 76 -32.59 -5.34 -1.29
N LYS A 77 -33.58 -6.17 -1.61
CA LYS A 77 -33.53 -7.63 -1.41
C LYS A 77 -32.36 -8.22 -2.18
N ALA A 78 -32.23 -7.92 -3.48
CA ALA A 78 -31.14 -8.40 -4.32
C ALA A 78 -29.76 -8.01 -3.76
N ARG A 79 -29.57 -6.76 -3.32
CA ARG A 79 -28.31 -6.30 -2.67
C ARG A 79 -28.00 -6.98 -1.34
N ARG A 80 -29.03 -7.50 -0.66
CA ARG A 80 -28.91 -8.19 0.64
C ARG A 80 -28.78 -9.70 0.48
N THR A 81 -29.15 -10.24 -0.67
CA THR A 81 -29.00 -11.65 -1.01
C THR A 81 -27.51 -11.95 -1.21
N CYS A 82 -26.98 -12.88 -0.43
CA CYS A 82 -25.63 -13.40 -0.66
C CYS A 82 -25.61 -14.18 -1.98
N PRO A 83 -24.70 -13.89 -2.94
CA PRO A 83 -24.65 -14.65 -4.18
C PRO A 83 -24.10 -16.07 -4.00
N ASN A 84 -23.42 -16.38 -2.89
CA ASN A 84 -22.91 -17.72 -2.62
C ASN A 84 -23.99 -18.64 -2.02
N CYS A 85 -24.64 -18.20 -0.93
CA CYS A 85 -25.62 -19.04 -0.21
C CYS A 85 -27.09 -18.68 -0.50
N ASN A 86 -27.36 -17.67 -1.33
CA ASN A 86 -28.71 -17.18 -1.70
C ASN A 86 -29.61 -16.73 -0.53
N VAL A 87 -29.07 -16.56 0.68
CA VAL A 87 -29.82 -16.08 1.86
C VAL A 87 -29.85 -14.56 1.89
N VAL A 88 -31.04 -13.99 2.12
CA VAL A 88 -31.24 -12.53 2.30
C VAL A 88 -30.79 -12.13 3.71
N ARG A 89 -29.83 -11.20 3.80
CA ARG A 89 -29.27 -10.70 5.08
C ARG A 89 -29.86 -9.36 5.51
N ARG A 90 -29.66 -8.99 6.79
CA ARG A 90 -30.07 -7.66 7.32
C ARG A 90 -29.21 -6.51 6.76
N TYR A 91 -28.01 -6.83 6.28
CA TYR A 91 -27.02 -5.91 5.70
C TYR A 91 -26.80 -6.19 4.21
N VAL A 92 -26.22 -5.23 3.49
CA VAL A 92 -25.87 -5.36 2.06
C VAL A 92 -24.65 -6.29 1.92
N ALA A 93 -24.77 -7.31 1.07
CA ALA A 93 -23.67 -8.21 0.75
C ALA A 93 -22.95 -7.70 -0.51
N TYR A 94 -21.76 -7.10 -0.35
CA TYR A 94 -21.00 -6.53 -1.47
C TYR A 94 -20.37 -7.60 -2.38
N ARG A 95 -19.88 -8.71 -1.80
CA ARG A 95 -19.37 -9.87 -2.53
C ARG A 95 -20.00 -11.16 -2.01
N VAL A 96 -19.82 -11.44 -0.73
CA VAL A 96 -20.46 -12.57 -0.02
C VAL A 96 -20.98 -12.09 1.32
N CYS A 97 -21.86 -12.86 1.97
CA CYS A 97 -22.23 -12.57 3.35
C CYS A 97 -21.08 -12.87 4.31
N GLN A 98 -21.13 -12.28 5.51
CA GLN A 98 -20.11 -12.45 6.54
C GLN A 98 -19.89 -13.92 6.92
N GLU A 99 -20.96 -14.72 7.01
CA GLU A 99 -20.84 -16.16 7.32
C GLU A 99 -20.08 -16.93 6.23
N CYS A 100 -20.38 -16.68 4.95
CA CYS A 100 -19.64 -17.28 3.84
C CYS A 100 -18.19 -16.81 3.82
N ALA A 101 -17.92 -15.53 4.08
CA ALA A 101 -16.56 -15.00 4.15
C ALA A 101 -15.75 -15.65 5.28
N VAL A 102 -16.35 -15.84 6.46
CA VAL A 102 -15.69 -16.53 7.59
C VAL A 102 -15.39 -17.99 7.23
N LYS A 103 -16.33 -18.69 6.58
CA LYS A 103 -16.12 -20.06 6.12
C LYS A 103 -14.99 -20.15 5.09
N GLU A 104 -15.00 -19.29 4.07
CA GLU A 104 -13.93 -19.21 3.06
C GLU A 104 -12.56 -18.91 3.70
N GLN A 105 -12.54 -17.99 4.68
CA GLN A 105 -11.32 -17.67 5.42
C GLN A 105 -10.82 -18.86 6.25
N GLN A 106 -11.72 -19.63 6.88
CA GLN A 106 -11.38 -20.84 7.62
C GLN A 106 -10.81 -21.93 6.69
N GLU A 107 -11.45 -22.17 5.54
CA GLU A 107 -10.97 -23.09 4.52
C GLU A 107 -9.59 -22.67 3.99
N CYS A 108 -9.38 -21.36 3.77
CA CYS A 108 -8.09 -20.81 3.39
C CYS A 108 -7.04 -21.01 4.49
N MET A 109 -7.36 -20.75 5.76
CA MET A 109 -6.45 -20.96 6.89
C MET A 109 -6.12 -22.44 7.09
N GLU A 110 -7.10 -23.33 6.92
CA GLU A 110 -6.89 -24.78 7.00
C GLU A 110 -5.96 -25.24 5.86
N LEU A 111 -6.23 -24.82 4.63
CA LEU A 111 -5.39 -25.13 3.47
C LEU A 111 -3.97 -24.59 3.68
N GLN A 112 -3.82 -23.35 4.15
CA GLN A 112 -2.53 -22.75 4.47
C GLN A 112 -1.79 -23.54 5.56
N SER A 113 -2.46 -23.99 6.61
CA SER A 113 -1.85 -24.78 7.69
C SER A 113 -1.30 -26.13 7.22
N ARG A 114 -1.85 -26.67 6.12
CA ARG A 114 -1.42 -27.91 5.47
C ARG A 114 -0.47 -27.67 4.30
N THR A 115 -0.26 -26.42 3.88
CA THR A 115 0.53 -26.11 2.69
C THR A 115 1.92 -25.65 3.09
N TYR A 116 2.94 -26.38 2.66
CA TYR A 116 4.33 -26.00 2.91
C TYR A 116 4.75 -24.88 1.96
N TRP A 117 5.07 -23.68 2.47
CA TRP A 117 5.29 -22.48 1.64
C TRP A 117 6.48 -22.60 0.66
N ARG A 118 7.49 -23.43 0.99
CA ARG A 118 8.70 -23.56 0.15
C ARG A 118 8.47 -24.35 -1.14
N CYS A 119 7.64 -25.39 -1.07
CA CYS A 119 7.39 -26.30 -2.21
C CYS A 119 5.93 -26.35 -2.62
N CYS A 120 5.06 -25.57 -1.97
CA CYS A 120 3.62 -25.51 -2.17
C CYS A 120 2.90 -26.86 -2.06
N ARG A 121 3.54 -27.89 -1.47
CA ARG A 121 2.92 -29.20 -1.27
C ARG A 121 1.87 -29.11 -0.17
N VAL A 122 0.68 -29.65 -0.44
CA VAL A 122 -0.41 -29.76 0.55
C VAL A 122 -0.33 -31.14 1.23
N SER A 123 -0.23 -31.18 2.56
CA SER A 123 -0.32 -32.42 3.34
C SER A 123 -1.74 -32.72 3.80
N VAL A 124 -1.99 -33.97 4.18
CA VAL A 124 -3.28 -34.42 4.76
C VAL A 124 -3.47 -33.82 6.16
N THR A 125 -2.39 -33.79 6.95
CA THR A 125 -2.37 -33.21 8.29
C THR A 125 -1.61 -31.88 8.29
N PRO A 126 -1.84 -30.99 9.27
CA PRO A 126 -1.02 -29.80 9.46
C PRO A 126 0.46 -30.17 9.60
N GLY A 127 1.33 -29.31 9.06
CA GLY A 127 2.78 -29.51 9.16
C GLY A 127 3.29 -29.47 10.61
N PRO A 128 4.44 -30.09 10.90
CA PRO A 128 5.05 -30.04 12.23
C PRO A 128 5.39 -28.59 12.64
N GLN A 129 5.12 -28.24 13.89
CA GLN A 129 5.51 -26.97 14.47
C GLN A 129 7.05 -26.89 14.59
N GLY A 130 7.63 -25.70 14.43
CA GLY A 130 9.08 -25.47 14.58
C GLY A 130 9.93 -25.67 13.32
N ARG A 131 9.33 -25.95 12.16
CA ARG A 131 10.03 -26.04 10.86
C ARG A 131 9.77 -24.88 9.92
N ASP A 132 9.25 -23.78 10.46
CA ASP A 132 8.87 -22.58 9.73
C ASP A 132 8.01 -22.89 8.49
N GLY A 133 7.08 -23.85 8.57
CA GLY A 133 6.21 -24.21 7.44
C GLY A 133 6.88 -24.94 6.28
N ARG A 134 8.02 -25.63 6.51
CA ARG A 134 8.69 -26.49 5.52
C ARG A 134 8.31 -27.96 5.71
N CYS A 135 8.18 -28.70 4.61
CA CYS A 135 8.08 -30.16 4.67
C CYS A 135 9.42 -30.77 5.09
N GLU A 136 9.42 -32.03 5.52
CA GLU A 136 10.63 -32.75 5.95
C GLU A 136 11.78 -32.63 4.93
N PRO A 137 11.61 -32.93 3.62
CA PRO A 137 12.70 -32.77 2.65
C PRO A 137 13.21 -31.32 2.53
N CYS A 138 12.32 -30.33 2.49
CA CYS A 138 12.71 -28.92 2.37
C CYS A 138 13.38 -28.39 3.65
N TRP A 139 13.00 -28.92 4.81
CA TRP A 139 13.63 -28.61 6.08
C TRP A 139 15.04 -29.20 6.14
N LEU A 140 15.21 -30.49 5.79
CA LEU A 140 16.52 -31.14 5.72
C LEU A 140 17.46 -30.43 4.74
N GLN A 141 16.97 -30.11 3.54
CA GLN A 141 17.74 -29.34 2.55
C GLN A 141 18.21 -27.99 3.12
N TRP A 142 17.36 -27.32 3.89
CA TRP A 142 17.72 -26.05 4.52
C TRP A 142 18.72 -26.19 5.64
N VAL A 143 18.59 -27.22 6.49
CA VAL A 143 19.57 -27.51 7.54
C VAL A 143 20.94 -27.76 6.91
N ILE A 144 21.00 -28.59 5.86
CA ILE A 144 22.22 -28.88 5.10
C ILE A 144 22.79 -27.60 4.47
N GLN A 145 21.95 -26.81 3.78
CA GLN A 145 22.38 -25.55 3.18
C GLN A 145 22.92 -24.58 4.24
N ARG A 146 22.24 -24.46 5.38
CA ARG A 146 22.65 -23.59 6.50
C ARG A 146 23.97 -24.06 7.11
N GLN A 147 24.21 -25.37 7.19
CA GLN A 147 25.50 -25.91 7.61
C GLN A 147 26.60 -25.52 6.62
N PHE A 148 26.39 -25.74 5.32
CA PHE A 148 27.35 -25.33 4.29
C PHE A 148 27.60 -23.82 4.27
N GLU A 149 26.55 -23.01 4.41
CA GLU A 149 26.67 -21.55 4.53
C GLU A 149 27.45 -21.18 5.80
N GLY A 150 27.21 -21.86 6.92
CA GLY A 150 27.97 -21.69 8.16
C GLY A 150 29.46 -22.03 8.01
N GLU A 151 29.78 -23.16 7.39
CA GLU A 151 31.16 -23.58 7.09
C GLU A 151 31.84 -22.61 6.13
N ARG A 152 31.16 -22.22 5.04
CA ARG A 152 31.65 -21.22 4.09
C ARG A 152 31.87 -19.87 4.77
N PHE A 153 30.97 -19.47 5.65
CA PHE A 153 31.06 -18.22 6.39
C PHE A 153 32.20 -18.26 7.41
N ALA A 154 32.42 -19.39 8.09
CA ALA A 154 33.56 -19.60 8.97
C ALA A 154 34.88 -19.44 8.18
N VAL A 155 35.01 -20.14 7.05
CA VAL A 155 36.17 -20.02 6.15
C VAL A 155 36.34 -18.60 5.60
N TRP A 156 35.26 -17.96 5.17
CA TRP A 156 35.28 -16.59 4.67
C TRP A 156 35.69 -15.60 5.77
N SER A 157 35.20 -15.78 6.99
CA SER A 157 35.48 -14.85 8.10
C SER A 157 36.95 -14.82 8.53
N ARG A 158 37.68 -15.92 8.30
CA ARG A 158 39.12 -16.05 8.57
C ARG A 158 40.01 -15.76 7.37
N ALA A 159 39.47 -15.74 6.15
CA ALA A 159 40.23 -15.61 4.92
C ALA A 159 40.17 -14.18 4.37
N CYS A 160 41.22 -13.78 3.66
CA CYS A 160 41.22 -12.53 2.90
C CYS A 160 40.09 -12.58 1.84
N PRO A 161 39.20 -11.57 1.79
CA PRO A 161 38.09 -11.54 0.82
C PRO A 161 38.53 -11.16 -0.61
N GLY A 162 39.83 -10.91 -0.83
CA GLY A 162 40.36 -10.56 -2.14
C GLY A 162 40.10 -11.65 -3.18
N ARG A 163 39.78 -11.25 -4.41
CA ARG A 163 39.44 -12.18 -5.50
C ARG A 163 40.59 -13.18 -5.74
N TYR A 164 40.27 -14.47 -5.65
CA TYR A 164 41.23 -15.59 -5.74
C TYR A 164 42.33 -15.61 -4.67
N CYS A 165 42.18 -14.88 -3.56
CA CYS A 165 43.12 -14.94 -2.43
C CYS A 165 42.70 -16.05 -1.45
N GLN A 166 43.63 -16.94 -1.09
CA GLN A 166 43.40 -18.01 -0.10
C GLN A 166 44.11 -17.74 1.24
N LYS A 167 44.65 -16.54 1.45
CA LYS A 167 45.41 -16.21 2.66
C LYS A 167 44.49 -16.14 3.88
N VAL A 168 44.82 -16.91 4.92
CA VAL A 168 44.17 -16.82 6.23
C VAL A 168 44.71 -15.59 6.97
N THR A 169 43.83 -14.70 7.42
CA THR A 169 44.17 -13.40 8.04
C THR A 169 43.75 -13.29 9.50
N ALA A 170 42.96 -14.24 10.00
CA ALA A 170 42.56 -14.34 11.40
C ALA A 170 42.32 -15.80 11.81
N THR A 171 42.41 -16.11 13.09
CA THR A 171 41.98 -17.37 13.70
C THR A 171 40.52 -17.29 14.15
N ASP A 172 39.87 -18.44 14.36
CA ASP A 172 38.48 -18.47 14.83
C ASP A 172 38.31 -17.80 16.22
N ALA A 173 39.33 -17.90 17.08
CA ALA A 173 39.36 -17.24 18.38
C ALA A 173 39.40 -15.71 18.25
N GLU A 174 40.22 -15.18 17.33
CA GLU A 174 40.28 -13.74 17.05
C GLU A 174 38.96 -13.23 16.45
N VAL A 175 38.37 -13.96 15.49
CA VAL A 175 37.07 -13.61 14.90
C VAL A 175 35.96 -13.61 15.96
N SER A 176 35.96 -14.61 16.86
CA SER A 176 35.00 -14.70 17.97
C SER A 176 35.17 -13.53 18.95
N ALA A 177 36.42 -13.22 19.33
CA ALA A 177 36.72 -12.10 20.22
C ALA A 177 36.31 -10.74 19.61
N GLU A 178 36.55 -10.53 18.31
CA GLU A 178 36.10 -9.31 17.62
C GLU A 178 34.58 -9.17 17.60
N ARG A 179 33.85 -10.26 17.34
CA ARG A 179 32.38 -10.28 17.35
C ARG A 179 31.80 -9.98 18.74
N ALA A 180 32.47 -10.44 19.79
CA ALA A 180 32.06 -10.17 21.16
C ALA A 180 32.34 -8.71 21.57
N ALA A 181 33.43 -8.12 21.08
CA ALA A 181 33.87 -6.80 21.51
C ALA A 181 33.17 -5.63 20.79
N ARG A 182 32.84 -5.78 19.50
CA ARG A 182 32.35 -4.68 18.63
C ARG A 182 31.44 -5.22 17.53
N PRO A 183 30.69 -4.35 16.82
CA PRO A 183 30.10 -4.75 15.55
C PRO A 183 31.22 -5.22 14.62
N TRP A 184 31.21 -6.52 14.32
CA TRP A 184 32.22 -7.15 13.48
C TRP A 184 32.25 -6.50 12.09
N ARG A 185 33.43 -6.01 11.69
CA ARG A 185 33.62 -5.23 10.44
C ARG A 185 33.83 -6.10 9.21
N GLY A 186 33.73 -7.43 9.35
CA GLY A 186 34.00 -8.39 8.31
C GLY A 186 35.44 -8.92 8.34
N PRO A 187 35.84 -9.76 7.36
CA PRO A 187 37.16 -10.35 7.31
C PRO A 187 38.25 -9.31 7.04
N ARG A 188 39.45 -9.58 7.58
CA ARG A 188 40.63 -8.71 7.38
C ARG A 188 41.22 -8.93 5.98
N TRP A 189 41.53 -7.85 5.30
CA TRP A 189 42.21 -7.86 4.00
C TRP A 189 43.72 -8.02 4.21
N CYS A 190 44.37 -8.80 3.34
CA CYS A 190 45.83 -8.76 3.28
C CYS A 190 46.28 -7.49 2.52
N PRO A 191 47.46 -6.92 2.84
CA PRO A 191 47.92 -5.66 2.24
C PRO A 191 47.81 -5.60 0.70
N PRO A 192 48.27 -6.60 -0.09
CA PRO A 192 48.18 -6.51 -1.54
C PRO A 192 46.75 -6.55 -2.08
N CYS A 193 45.83 -7.23 -1.39
CA CYS A 193 44.42 -7.23 -1.78
C CYS A 193 43.71 -5.94 -1.38
N ALA A 194 44.07 -5.34 -0.24
CA ALA A 194 43.53 -4.05 0.20
C ALA A 194 43.90 -2.95 -0.81
N GLU A 195 45.17 -2.86 -1.20
CA GLU A 195 45.64 -1.90 -2.23
C GLU A 195 44.98 -2.12 -3.59
N ARG A 196 44.69 -3.37 -3.97
CA ARG A 196 43.95 -3.67 -5.20
C ARG A 196 42.50 -3.19 -5.12
N ASP A 197 41.80 -3.53 -4.04
CA ASP A 197 40.40 -3.14 -3.85
C ASP A 197 40.23 -1.61 -3.73
N GLU A 198 41.16 -0.92 -3.10
CA GLU A 198 41.18 0.55 -3.08
C GLU A 198 41.32 1.14 -4.48
N ARG A 199 42.20 0.58 -5.32
CA ARG A 199 42.34 1.00 -6.73
C ARG A 199 41.07 0.72 -7.53
N GLU A 200 40.51 -0.48 -7.42
CA GLU A 200 39.28 -0.87 -8.12
C GLU A 200 38.09 0.02 -7.70
N ARG A 201 37.93 0.32 -6.40
CA ARG A 201 36.89 1.24 -5.92
C ARG A 201 37.11 2.67 -6.42
N ALA A 202 38.34 3.15 -6.46
CA ALA A 202 38.66 4.47 -7.02
C ALA A 202 38.36 4.54 -8.53
N GLU A 203 38.65 3.48 -9.28
CA GLU A 203 38.27 3.34 -10.69
C GLU A 203 36.76 3.33 -10.89
N GLN A 204 36.03 2.51 -10.13
CA GLN A 204 34.57 2.43 -10.21
C GLN A 204 33.91 3.77 -9.87
N LEU A 205 34.40 4.48 -8.85
CA LEU A 205 33.88 5.81 -8.49
C LEU A 205 34.12 6.83 -9.61
N ARG A 206 35.26 6.78 -10.29
CA ARG A 206 35.53 7.63 -11.46
C ARG A 206 34.57 7.29 -12.60
N ALA A 207 34.43 6.02 -12.95
CA ALA A 207 33.52 5.55 -13.99
C ALA A 207 32.04 5.94 -13.70
N ASP A 208 31.59 5.79 -12.45
CA ASP A 208 30.24 6.18 -12.03
C ASP A 208 30.02 7.70 -12.15
N GLN A 209 31.03 8.52 -11.83
CA GLN A 209 30.98 9.97 -11.95
C GLN A 209 30.91 10.40 -13.42
N GLU A 210 31.74 9.81 -14.28
CA GLU A 210 31.75 10.02 -15.73
C GLU A 210 30.41 9.61 -16.35
N ALA A 211 29.90 8.42 -16.01
CA ALA A 211 28.60 7.94 -16.48
C ALA A 211 27.44 8.87 -16.07
N ARG A 212 27.46 9.39 -14.83
CA ARG A 212 26.49 10.41 -14.38
C ARG A 212 26.69 11.74 -15.10
N GLY A 213 27.91 12.10 -15.47
CA GLY A 213 28.22 13.24 -16.34
C GLY A 213 27.53 13.09 -17.69
N HIS A 214 27.84 12.01 -18.41
CA HIS A 214 27.26 11.70 -19.71
C HIS A 214 25.73 11.57 -19.67
N ALA A 215 25.16 10.94 -18.64
CA ALA A 215 23.71 10.85 -18.51
C ALA A 215 23.05 12.23 -18.33
N ARG A 216 23.71 13.17 -17.64
CA ARG A 216 23.22 14.54 -17.50
C ARG A 216 23.35 15.34 -18.79
N GLU A 217 24.44 15.17 -19.52
CA GLU A 217 24.66 15.79 -20.83
C GLU A 217 23.66 15.26 -21.85
N ALA A 218 23.53 13.95 -22.00
CA ALA A 218 22.54 13.32 -22.87
C ALA A 218 21.11 13.79 -22.57
N ARG A 219 20.77 13.97 -21.28
CA ARG A 219 19.45 14.53 -20.88
C ARG A 219 19.31 15.99 -21.25
N ARG A 220 20.37 16.80 -21.19
CA ARG A 220 20.35 18.21 -21.64
C ARG A 220 20.14 18.27 -23.16
N ASP A 221 20.82 17.42 -23.90
CA ASP A 221 20.71 17.35 -25.37
C ASP A 221 19.34 16.88 -25.80
N GLU A 222 18.77 15.89 -25.10
CA GLU A 222 17.38 15.42 -25.31
C GLU A 222 16.37 16.56 -25.07
N VAL A 223 16.50 17.28 -23.95
CA VAL A 223 15.62 18.42 -23.65
C VAL A 223 15.79 19.55 -24.66
N ALA A 224 17.02 19.86 -25.09
CA ALA A 224 17.28 20.87 -26.11
C ALA A 224 16.63 20.49 -27.45
N SER A 225 16.77 19.23 -27.86
CA SER A 225 16.15 18.67 -29.07
C SER A 225 14.62 18.73 -29.00
N LEU A 226 14.03 18.43 -27.84
CA LEU A 226 12.58 18.55 -27.62
C LEU A 226 12.09 20.00 -27.68
N ILE A 227 12.87 20.94 -27.14
CA ILE A 227 12.55 22.38 -27.21
C ILE A 227 12.61 22.86 -28.66
N GLU A 228 13.64 22.48 -29.41
CA GLU A 228 13.77 22.81 -30.83
C GLU A 228 12.62 22.24 -31.66
N TRP A 229 12.31 20.95 -31.46
CA TRP A 229 11.16 20.30 -32.08
C TRP A 229 9.85 21.03 -31.76
N ALA A 230 9.63 21.38 -30.49
CA ALA A 230 8.42 22.10 -30.08
C ALA A 230 8.32 23.48 -30.73
N ARG A 231 9.45 24.21 -30.86
CA ARG A 231 9.48 25.50 -31.57
C ARG A 231 9.14 25.34 -33.05
N ALA A 232 9.71 24.34 -33.72
CA ALA A 232 9.43 24.07 -35.14
C ALA A 232 7.94 23.76 -35.37
N VAL A 233 7.38 22.89 -34.53
CA VAL A 233 5.95 22.52 -34.56
C VAL A 233 5.02 23.71 -34.30
N LEU A 234 5.37 24.59 -33.35
CA LEU A 234 4.55 25.77 -33.02
C LEU A 234 4.65 26.90 -34.05
N THR A 235 5.70 26.91 -34.88
CA THR A 235 5.90 27.94 -35.92
C THR A 235 5.22 27.56 -37.24
N ASP A 236 4.91 26.27 -37.44
CA ASP A 236 4.22 25.77 -38.63
C ASP A 236 2.70 25.99 -38.51
N PRO A 237 2.10 26.90 -39.29
CA PRO A 237 0.67 27.21 -39.21
C PRO A 237 -0.23 26.05 -39.65
N ASP A 238 0.31 25.07 -40.38
CA ASP A 238 -0.44 23.90 -40.86
C ASP A 238 -0.37 22.72 -39.88
N THR A 239 0.49 22.80 -38.86
CA THR A 239 0.62 21.74 -37.84
C THR A 239 -0.37 21.94 -36.70
N VAL A 240 -1.28 20.98 -36.52
CA VAL A 240 -2.22 20.93 -35.38
C VAL A 240 -1.65 20.04 -34.29
N VAL A 241 -1.28 20.63 -33.15
CA VAL A 241 -0.87 19.87 -31.96
C VAL A 241 -2.10 19.45 -31.18
N LEU A 242 -2.50 18.19 -31.31
CA LEU A 242 -3.50 17.61 -30.41
C LEU A 242 -2.83 17.25 -29.08
N ASP A 243 -3.12 18.02 -28.04
CA ASP A 243 -2.83 17.60 -26.67
C ASP A 243 -3.76 16.45 -26.31
N ALA A 244 -3.39 15.25 -26.75
CA ALA A 244 -3.99 14.03 -26.25
C ALA A 244 -3.51 13.84 -24.81
N VAL A 245 -4.12 14.58 -23.89
CA VAL A 245 -4.27 14.10 -22.51
C VAL A 245 -5.03 12.80 -22.68
N ILE A 246 -4.31 11.68 -22.72
CA ILE A 246 -4.90 10.37 -22.49
C ILE A 246 -5.39 10.43 -21.05
N ARG A 247 -6.60 10.99 -20.85
CA ARG A 247 -7.43 10.61 -19.73
C ARG A 247 -7.67 9.14 -19.98
N GLY A 248 -6.82 8.31 -19.38
CA GLY A 248 -7.09 6.90 -19.28
C GLY A 248 -8.46 6.77 -18.65
N GLU A 249 -9.46 6.48 -19.48
CA GLU A 249 -10.65 5.83 -18.98
C GLU A 249 -10.16 4.52 -18.37
N ALA A 250 -10.49 4.35 -17.08
CA ALA A 250 -10.16 3.23 -16.19
C ALA A 250 -8.79 3.25 -15.47
N CYS A 251 -8.64 4.12 -14.47
CA CYS A 251 -8.57 3.69 -13.06
C CYS A 251 -8.45 4.90 -12.11
N LEU A 252 -9.50 5.14 -11.34
CA LEU A 252 -9.49 6.01 -10.17
C LEU A 252 -8.50 5.45 -9.13
N THR A 253 -7.31 6.02 -9.04
CA THR A 253 -6.59 6.12 -7.77
C THR A 253 -6.37 7.59 -7.47
N SER A 254 -6.92 8.00 -6.34
CA SER A 254 -6.88 9.35 -5.79
C SER A 254 -5.45 9.78 -5.50
N GLY A 255 -4.87 10.58 -6.39
CA GLY A 255 -3.67 11.38 -6.11
C GLY A 255 -4.09 12.80 -5.77
N SER A 256 -3.91 13.21 -4.51
CA SER A 256 -4.16 14.59 -4.07
C SER A 256 -3.07 15.52 -4.60
N VAL A 257 -3.46 16.55 -5.34
CA VAL A 257 -2.62 17.71 -5.65
C VAL A 257 -2.83 18.71 -4.51
N SER A 258 -1.79 18.99 -3.73
CA SER A 258 -1.80 20.12 -2.79
C SER A 258 -1.00 21.27 -3.39
N ALA A 259 -1.66 22.40 -3.61
CA ALA A 259 -1.01 23.66 -3.94
C ALA A 259 -0.65 24.38 -2.64
N ASN A 260 0.59 24.83 -2.49
CA ASN A 260 0.90 25.80 -1.44
C ASN A 260 0.56 27.23 -1.92
N ALA A 261 0.42 28.17 -0.97
CA ALA A 261 0.04 29.56 -1.21
C ALA A 261 1.00 30.37 -2.11
N ARG A 262 2.09 29.78 -2.61
CA ARG A 262 3.05 30.40 -3.54
C ARG A 262 2.98 29.82 -4.96
N GLY A 263 1.95 29.05 -5.28
CA GLY A 263 1.68 28.61 -6.66
C GLY A 263 2.68 27.60 -7.24
N ARG A 264 3.55 26.98 -6.43
CA ARG A 264 4.51 25.99 -6.91
C ARG A 264 3.89 24.58 -6.85
N ILE A 265 3.66 24.00 -8.02
CA ILE A 265 3.13 22.63 -8.18
C ILE A 265 4.32 21.66 -8.34
N THR A 266 4.53 20.76 -7.39
CA THR A 266 5.49 19.65 -7.53
C THR A 266 4.75 18.35 -7.84
N ARG A 267 5.05 17.75 -8.98
CA ARG A 267 4.67 16.37 -9.33
C ARG A 267 5.91 15.50 -9.36
N SER A 268 5.92 14.42 -8.58
CA SER A 268 6.93 13.36 -8.66
C SER A 268 6.31 12.14 -9.34
N GLY A 269 6.67 11.91 -10.61
CA GLY A 269 6.29 10.72 -11.36
C GLY A 269 7.29 10.47 -12.48
N THR A 270 7.77 9.23 -12.59
CA THR A 270 8.56 8.74 -13.72
C THR A 270 7.63 8.50 -14.90
N VAL A 271 7.78 9.30 -15.95
CA VAL A 271 7.01 9.16 -17.21
C VAL A 271 7.85 8.32 -18.17
N SER A 272 7.36 7.14 -18.54
CA SER A 272 7.90 6.40 -19.69
C SER A 272 7.47 7.10 -20.98
N PRO A 273 8.35 7.26 -21.99
CA PRO A 273 7.99 7.93 -23.23
C PRO A 273 7.09 7.01 -24.08
N THR A 274 5.80 7.26 -24.08
CA THR A 274 4.88 6.71 -25.08
C THR A 274 4.94 7.54 -26.36
N ARG A 275 5.05 6.86 -27.51
CA ARG A 275 5.09 7.44 -28.86
C ARG A 275 3.90 8.38 -29.10
N ARG A 276 4.16 9.65 -29.42
CA ARG A 276 3.16 10.60 -29.92
C ARG A 276 3.07 10.50 -31.44
N ALA A 277 1.84 10.42 -31.97
CA ALA A 277 1.59 10.52 -33.41
C ALA A 277 1.45 12.00 -33.79
N VAL A 278 2.19 12.43 -34.81
CA VAL A 278 2.07 13.76 -35.43
C VAL A 278 1.36 13.58 -36.77
N PHE A 279 0.31 14.35 -37.00
CA PHE A 279 -0.40 14.37 -38.28
C PHE A 279 -0.10 15.70 -38.98
N ARG A 280 0.37 15.63 -40.23
CA ARG A 280 0.39 16.78 -41.15
C ARG A 280 -0.93 16.79 -41.94
N LYS A 281 -1.47 17.98 -42.17
CA LYS A 281 -2.58 18.16 -43.12
C LYS A 281 -2.09 18.06 -44.55
#